data_AF-A0A2S9FY38-F1
#
_entry.id   AF-A0A2S9FY38-F1
#
_cell.length_a   1.000
_cell.length_b   1.000
_cell.length_c   1.000
_cell.angle_alpha   90.00
_cell.angle_beta   90.00
_cell.angle_gamma   90.00
#
_symmetry.space_group_name_H-M   'P 1'
#
loop_
_entity.id
_entity.type
_entity.pdbx_description
1 polymer ?
#
loop_
_entity_poly.entity_id
_entity_poly.type
_entity_poly.pdbx_seq_one_letter_code
_entity_poly.pdbx_strand_id
1 'polypeptide(L)'
;MNSRSLNATKVFAWPEAEVAVMGAKAAVGILHKKKLAAAAPEEREALHEALAAEHERIAGGVDSAIEIGVVDAKIDPAHTRSVVT
;
A
#
# COMPACT_ATOMS: atom_id res chain seq x y z
N MET A 1 3.57 5.13 -12.51
CA MET A 1 2.86 5.10 -13.81
C MET A 1 2.05 6.39 -13.93
N ASN A 2 2.60 7.44 -14.53
CA ASN A 2 2.05 8.83 -14.48
C ASN A 2 1.63 9.28 -13.07
N SER A 3 2.56 9.25 -12.12
CA SER A 3 2.29 9.66 -10.73
C SER A 3 2.09 11.16 -10.60
N ARG A 4 1.52 11.61 -9.48
CA ARG A 4 1.41 13.04 -9.14
C ARG A 4 2.75 13.78 -9.26
N SER A 5 3.84 13.16 -8.83
CA SER A 5 5.20 13.71 -8.93
C SER A 5 5.69 13.95 -10.36
N LEU A 6 5.05 13.34 -11.35
CA LEU A 6 5.31 13.53 -12.78
C LEU A 6 4.29 14.45 -13.45
N ASN A 7 3.61 15.29 -12.66
CA ASN A 7 2.64 16.29 -13.12
C ASN A 7 1.35 15.72 -13.72
N ALA A 8 0.91 14.54 -13.26
CA ALA A 8 -0.42 14.06 -13.60
C ALA A 8 -1.51 15.05 -13.14
N THR A 9 -2.39 15.45 -14.05
CA THR A 9 -3.45 16.44 -13.79
C THR A 9 -4.38 16.00 -12.65
N LYS A 10 -4.83 14.75 -12.71
CA LYS A 10 -5.63 14.07 -11.68
C LYS A 10 -5.25 12.61 -11.59
N VAL A 11 -5.28 12.06 -10.39
CA VAL A 11 -5.00 10.66 -10.06
C VAL A 11 -6.18 10.13 -9.27
N PHE A 12 -6.84 9.09 -9.79
CA PHE A 12 -7.95 8.42 -9.13
C PHE A 12 -7.55 6.99 -8.76
N ALA A 13 -8.20 6.45 -7.73
CA ALA A 13 -8.02 5.07 -7.32
C ALA A 13 -9.37 4.41 -7.01
N TRP A 14 -9.48 3.11 -7.29
CA TRP A 14 -10.60 2.29 -6.83
C TRP A 14 -10.40 1.87 -5.37
N PRO A 15 -11.46 1.47 -4.65
CA PRO A 15 -11.35 1.22 -3.21
C PRO A 15 -10.31 0.18 -2.80
N GLU A 16 -10.17 -0.88 -3.59
CA GLU A 16 -9.24 -1.99 -3.35
C GLU A 16 -7.83 -1.75 -3.91
N ALA A 17 -7.53 -0.54 -4.41
CA ALA A 17 -6.21 -0.23 -4.95
C ALA A 17 -5.17 -0.03 -3.84
N GLU A 18 -3.95 -0.48 -4.08
CA GLU A 18 -2.83 -0.31 -3.16
C GLU A 18 -1.78 0.64 -3.76
N VAL A 19 -1.34 1.61 -2.96
CA VAL A 19 -0.25 2.52 -3.30
C VAL A 19 0.80 2.45 -2.19
N ALA A 20 1.89 1.73 -2.45
CA ALA A 20 3.00 1.57 -1.52
C ALA A 20 4.34 1.57 -2.28
N VAL A 21 5.46 1.68 -1.54
CA VAL A 21 6.80 1.57 -2.13
C VAL A 21 7.08 0.14 -2.61
N MET A 22 6.62 -0.86 -1.85
CA MET A 22 6.71 -2.28 -2.14
C MET A 22 5.63 -3.03 -1.36
N GLY A 23 5.42 -4.32 -1.67
CA GLY A 23 4.48 -5.18 -0.94
C GLY A 23 4.86 -5.34 0.54
N ALA A 24 3.86 -5.54 1.40
CA ALA A 24 4.03 -5.51 2.85
C ALA A 24 5.03 -6.54 3.38
N LYS A 25 5.00 -7.78 2.87
CA LYS A 25 5.96 -8.81 3.25
C LYS A 25 7.41 -8.40 2.95
N ALA A 26 7.66 -7.78 1.80
CA ALA A 26 8.98 -7.27 1.46
C ALA A 26 9.39 -6.11 2.39
N ALA A 27 8.49 -5.15 2.63
CA ALA A 27 8.74 -4.03 3.53
C ALA A 27 9.08 -4.50 4.95
N VAL A 28 8.28 -5.43 5.49
CA VAL A 28 8.49 -6.01 6.82
C VAL A 28 9.80 -6.81 6.90
N GLY A 29 10.18 -7.50 5.83
CA GLY A 29 11.48 -8.19 5.75
C GLY A 29 12.66 -7.24 5.95
N ILE A 30 12.53 -5.99 5.50
CA ILE A 30 13.54 -4.94 5.68
C ILE A 30 13.39 -4.29 7.07
N LEU A 31 12.20 -3.80 7.41
CA LEU A 31 11.91 -3.05 8.64
C LEU A 31 12.14 -3.89 9.91
N HIS A 32 11.72 -5.15 9.88
CA HIS A 32 11.78 -6.08 11.02
C HIS A 32 12.88 -7.13 10.87
N LYS A 33 13.90 -6.87 10.04
CA LYS A 33 15.01 -7.79 9.76
C LYS A 33 15.62 -8.41 11.03
N LYS A 34 15.87 -7.61 12.07
CA LYS A 34 16.45 -8.09 13.34
C LYS A 34 15.49 -9.00 14.11
N LYS A 35 14.20 -8.67 14.13
CA LYS A 35 13.16 -9.45 14.83
C LYS A 35 12.96 -10.80 14.15
N LEU A 36 12.91 -10.82 12.82
CA LEU A 36 12.79 -12.04 12.02
C LEU A 36 14.04 -12.93 12.17
N ALA A 37 15.24 -12.34 12.20
CA ALA A 37 16.49 -13.07 12.40
C ALA A 37 16.59 -13.72 13.79
N ALA A 38 16.04 -13.07 14.83
CA ALA A 38 16.03 -13.60 16.20
C ALA A 38 14.94 -14.66 16.45
N ALA A 39 13.92 -14.75 15.58
CA ALA A 39 12.86 -15.75 15.70
C ALA A 39 13.35 -17.16 15.38
N ALA A 40 12.76 -18.15 16.07
CA ALA A 40 12.99 -19.56 15.79
C ALA A 40 12.60 -19.90 14.34
N PRO A 41 13.32 -20.79 13.63
CA PRO A 41 13.04 -21.13 12.23
C PRO A 41 11.58 -21.49 11.96
N GLU A 42 10.96 -22.24 12.87
CA GLU A 42 9.58 -22.71 12.80
C GLU A 42 8.52 -21.61 13.03
N GLU A 43 8.87 -20.54 13.75
CA GLU A 43 7.96 -19.42 14.06
C GLU A 43 8.16 -18.22 13.11
N ARG A 44 9.29 -18.17 12.42
CA ARG A 44 9.71 -17.00 11.61
C ARG A 44 8.70 -16.63 10.54
N GLU A 45 8.16 -17.62 9.83
CA GLU A 45 7.20 -17.37 8.74
C GLU A 45 5.88 -16.83 9.29
N ALA A 46 5.36 -17.43 10.37
CA ALA A 46 4.15 -16.97 11.02
C ALA A 46 4.30 -15.54 11.57
N LEU A 47 5.47 -15.22 12.14
CA LEU A 47 5.79 -13.86 12.57
C LEU A 47 5.88 -12.89 11.38
N HIS A 48 6.44 -13.32 10.26
CA HIS A 48 6.55 -12.49 9.05
C HIS A 48 5.16 -12.15 8.50
N GLU A 49 4.28 -13.14 8.38
CA GLU A 49 2.89 -12.97 7.95
C GLU A 49 2.10 -12.05 8.90
N ALA A 50 2.23 -12.26 10.22
CA ALA A 50 1.54 -11.42 11.20
C ALA A 50 1.96 -9.94 11.10
N LEU A 51 3.27 -9.68 10.93
CA LEU A 51 3.78 -8.34 10.75
C LEU A 51 3.38 -7.74 9.39
N ALA A 52 3.30 -8.55 8.34
CA ALA A 52 2.84 -8.09 7.02
C ALA A 52 1.37 -7.65 7.07
N ALA A 53 0.48 -8.46 7.67
CA ALA A 53 -0.93 -8.11 7.85
C ALA A 53 -1.16 -6.90 8.77
N GLU A 54 -0.25 -6.65 9.72
CA GLU A 54 -0.25 -5.40 10.49
C GLU A 54 0.18 -4.21 9.63
N HIS A 55 1.24 -4.38 8.82
CA HIS A 55 1.76 -3.34 7.95
C HIS A 55 0.74 -2.92 6.87
N GLU A 56 0.02 -3.86 6.25
CA GLU A 56 -1.03 -3.58 5.25
C GLU A 56 -2.14 -2.67 5.79
N ARG A 57 -2.44 -2.76 7.09
CA ARG A 57 -3.50 -1.94 7.71
C ARG A 57 -3.10 -0.49 7.95
N ILE A 58 -1.80 -0.22 8.10
CA ILE A 58 -1.28 1.10 8.51
C ILE A 58 -0.49 1.80 7.41
N ALA A 59 -0.03 1.06 6.40
CA ALA A 59 0.84 1.55 5.34
C ALA A 59 0.34 1.05 3.99
N GLY A 60 0.14 2.01 3.08
CA GLY A 60 -0.45 1.74 1.77
C GLY A 60 -1.94 2.06 1.75
N GLY A 61 -2.65 1.44 0.80
CA GLY A 61 -4.06 1.69 0.55
C GLY A 61 -4.36 3.09 0.01
N VAL A 62 -5.60 3.27 -0.46
CA VAL A 62 -6.03 4.54 -1.07
C VAL A 62 -6.16 5.66 -0.05
N ASP A 63 -6.60 5.37 1.17
CA ASP A 63 -6.87 6.42 2.16
C ASP A 63 -5.58 7.14 2.58
N SER A 64 -4.50 6.39 2.86
CA SER A 64 -3.18 6.98 3.11
C SER A 64 -2.65 7.76 1.89
N ALA A 65 -2.90 7.25 0.68
CA ALA A 65 -2.47 7.89 -0.56
C ALA A 65 -3.20 9.23 -0.83
N ILE A 66 -4.45 9.36 -0.40
CA ILE A 66 -5.21 10.61 -0.43
C ILE A 66 -4.67 11.58 0.62
N GLU A 67 -4.45 11.12 1.86
CA GLU A 67 -3.92 11.96 2.95
C GLU A 67 -2.56 12.59 2.60
N ILE A 68 -1.68 11.83 1.94
CA ILE A 68 -0.36 12.31 1.49
C ILE A 68 -0.46 13.10 0.17
N GLY A 69 -1.62 13.07 -0.49
CA GLY A 69 -1.91 13.86 -1.69
C GLY A 69 -1.39 13.28 -3.00
N VAL A 70 -1.02 12.00 -3.03
CA VAL A 70 -0.58 11.31 -4.27
C VAL A 70 -1.76 10.76 -5.09
N VAL A 71 -2.95 10.65 -4.48
CA VAL A 71 -4.24 10.35 -5.11
C VAL A 71 -5.21 11.51 -4.82
N ASP A 72 -5.96 11.97 -5.82
CA ASP A 72 -6.96 13.04 -5.66
C ASP A 72 -8.26 12.54 -5.04
N ALA A 73 -8.75 11.37 -5.49
CA ALA A 73 -10.00 10.81 -5.00
C ALA A 73 -10.09 9.29 -5.18
N LYS A 74 -10.78 8.67 -4.23
CA LYS A 74 -11.28 7.29 -4.31
C LYS A 74 -12.61 7.31 -5.04
N ILE A 75 -12.78 6.48 -6.07
CA ILE A 75 -13.98 6.48 -6.92
C ILE A 75 -14.59 5.09 -7.04
N ASP A 76 -15.92 5.04 -7.20
CA ASP A 76 -16.64 3.81 -7.52
C ASP A 76 -16.26 3.33 -8.93
N PRO A 77 -15.82 2.06 -9.10
CA PRO A 77 -15.54 1.48 -10.41
C PRO A 77 -16.63 1.72 -11.46
N ALA A 78 -17.91 1.66 -11.07
CA ALA A 78 -19.05 1.86 -11.98
C ALA A 78 -19.12 3.27 -12.58
N HIS A 79 -18.53 4.27 -11.92
CA HIS A 79 -18.57 5.67 -12.33
C HIS A 79 -17.25 6.16 -12.95
N THR A 80 -16.28 5.27 -13.16
CA THR A 80 -14.94 5.64 -13.69
C THR A 80 -15.03 6.48 -14.96
N ARG A 81 -15.84 6.07 -15.94
CA ARG A 81 -15.98 6.81 -17.21
C ARG A 81 -16.46 8.25 -16.97
N SER A 82 -17.55 8.42 -16.23
CA SER A 82 -18.16 9.74 -15.98
C SER A 82 -17.30 10.66 -15.10
N VAL A 83 -16.36 10.11 -14.33
CA VAL A 83 -15.41 10.92 -13.54
C VAL A 83 -14.26 11.44 -14.41
N VAL A 84 -13.86 10.68 -15.43
CA VAL A 84 -12.67 10.98 -16.24
C VAL A 84 -12.99 11.83 -17.47
N THR A 85 -14.20 11.70 -18.02
CA THR A 85 -14.68 12.50 -19.17
C THR A 85 -15.27 13.83 -18.74
#